data_AF-A0A5J4P4E4-F1
#
_entry.id   AF-A0A5J4P4E4-F1
#
_cell.length_a   1.000
_cell.length_b   1.000
_cell.length_c   1.000
_cell.angle_alpha   90.00
_cell.angle_beta   90.00
_cell.angle_gamma   90.00
#
_symmetry.space_group_name_H-M   'P 1'
#
loop_
_entity.id
_entity.type
_entity.pdbx_description
1 polymer ?
#
loop_
_entity_poly.entity_id
_entity_poly.type
_entity_poly.pdbx_seq_one_letter_code
_entity_poly.pdbx_strand_id
1 'polypeptide(L)'
;LCMKKNDSQMNLLNFTSTFPDEQSCKLKWKEFREKEGVVCPHRGSKEHYWKSDKECYECKKCKYRQSLRSNTIMHLSKLPFRYWFVAFHLLISTKKSFSAKELQRQLEHKNYEAIWALLHKLRMAMGKIV
;
A
#
# COMPACT_ATOMS: atom_id res chain seq x y z
N LEU A 1 9.97 -10.08 6.79
CA LEU A 1 9.13 -9.43 7.81
C LEU A 1 7.88 -10.28 8.00
N CYS A 2 7.89 -11.08 9.06
CA CYS A 2 6.79 -11.98 9.41
C CYS A 2 5.62 -11.14 9.92
N MET A 3 4.64 -10.86 9.06
CA MET A 3 3.32 -10.46 9.53
C MET A 3 2.71 -11.70 10.18
N LYS A 4 2.93 -11.85 11.49
CA LYS A 4 2.26 -12.87 12.31
C LYS A 4 0.78 -12.88 11.93
N LYS A 5 0.26 -14.04 11.52
CA LYS A 5 -1.17 -14.28 11.33
C LYS A 5 -1.86 -14.04 12.67
N ASN A 6 -2.31 -12.81 12.90
CA ASN A 6 -3.28 -12.51 13.92
C ASN A 6 -4.63 -12.51 13.21
N ASP A 7 -5.39 -13.59 13.40
CA ASP A 7 -6.67 -13.88 12.74
C ASP A 7 -7.81 -13.00 13.30
N SER A 8 -7.56 -11.70 13.42
CA SER A 8 -8.62 -10.70 13.46
C SER A 8 -9.05 -10.45 12.01
N GLN A 9 -9.79 -11.42 11.47
CA GLN A 9 -10.25 -11.42 10.08
C GLN A 9 -11.17 -10.21 9.88
N MET A 10 -10.61 -9.11 9.34
CA MET A 10 -11.39 -7.93 8.97
C MET A 10 -12.36 -8.35 7.89
N ASN A 11 -13.64 -8.47 8.23
CA ASN A 11 -14.68 -8.76 7.26
C ASN A 11 -14.93 -7.53 6.35
N LEU A 12 -15.67 -7.74 5.26
CA LEU A 12 -15.92 -6.69 4.27
C LEU A 12 -16.58 -5.44 4.87
N LEU A 13 -17.53 -5.63 5.80
CA LEU A 13 -18.25 -4.53 6.44
C LEU A 13 -17.32 -3.65 7.29
N ASN A 14 -16.44 -4.27 8.07
CA ASN A 14 -15.46 -3.53 8.87
C ASN A 14 -14.44 -2.83 7.97
N PHE A 15 -14.05 -3.45 6.84
CA PHE A 15 -13.16 -2.82 5.86
C PHE A 15 -13.78 -1.55 5.28
N THR A 16 -15.03 -1.60 4.82
CA THR A 16 -15.71 -0.42 4.24
C THR A 16 -15.90 0.70 5.25
N SER A 17 -16.17 0.36 6.52
CA SER A 17 -16.31 1.35 7.59
C SER A 17 -14.97 1.96 8.04
N THR A 18 -13.89 1.17 8.02
CA THR A 18 -12.55 1.63 8.41
C THR A 18 -11.87 2.43 7.29
N PHE A 19 -12.16 2.08 6.03
CA PHE A 19 -11.56 2.68 4.84
C PHE A 19 -12.63 3.21 3.86
N PRO A 20 -13.44 4.19 4.27
CA PRO A 20 -14.52 4.70 3.43
C PRO A 20 -14.01 5.49 2.22
N ASP A 21 -12.85 6.14 2.35
CA ASP A 21 -12.32 7.08 1.35
C ASP A 21 -10.81 6.97 1.15
N GLU A 22 -10.29 7.62 0.12
CA GLU A 22 -8.86 7.60 -0.23
C GLU A 22 -7.95 8.19 0.87
N GLN A 23 -8.41 9.22 1.59
CA GLN A 23 -7.63 9.86 2.66
C GLN A 23 -7.44 8.93 3.85
N SER A 24 -8.48 8.20 4.24
CA SER A 24 -8.39 7.18 5.30
C SER A 24 -7.30 6.13 4.99
N CYS A 25 -7.22 5.66 3.73
CA CYS A 25 -6.18 4.74 3.29
C CYS A 25 -4.78 5.37 3.32
N LYS A 26 -4.65 6.63 2.89
CA LYS A 26 -3.38 7.36 2.92
C LYS A 26 -2.85 7.55 4.33
N LEU A 27 -3.70 7.99 5.26
CA LEU A 27 -3.36 8.16 6.67
C LEU A 27 -2.90 6.84 7.27
N LYS A 28 -3.66 5.75 7.03
CA LYS A 28 -3.27 4.43 7.53
C LYS A 28 -1.95 3.93 6.94
N TRP A 29 -1.74 4.17 5.65
CA TRP A 29 -0.49 3.81 5.01
C TRP A 29 0.70 4.61 5.53
N LYS A 30 0.50 5.91 5.81
CA LYS A 30 1.50 6.78 6.44
C LYS A 30 1.89 6.25 7.83
N GLU A 31 0.93 5.90 8.67
CA GLU A 31 1.18 5.27 9.97
C GLU A 31 2.02 4.00 9.84
N PHE A 32 1.67 3.13 8.89
CA PHE A 32 2.41 1.91 8.64
C PHE A 32 3.87 2.19 8.25
N ARG A 33 4.10 3.17 7.36
CA ARG A 33 5.46 3.55 6.95
C ARG A 33 6.27 4.18 8.07
N GLU A 34 5.67 5.02 8.89
CA GLU A 34 6.33 5.62 10.04
C GLU A 34 6.73 4.55 11.06
N LYS A 35 5.88 3.54 11.27
CA LYS A 35 6.18 2.38 12.12
C LYS A 35 7.29 1.49 11.57
N GLU A 36 7.31 1.23 10.26
CA GLU A 36 8.41 0.47 9.62
C GLU A 36 9.75 1.23 9.65
N GLY A 37 9.69 2.56 9.75
CA GLY A 37 10.86 3.42 9.77
C GLY A 37 11.26 3.84 8.37
N VAL A 38 10.84 5.05 7.99
CA VAL A 38 11.22 5.65 6.71
C VAL A 38 12.72 5.96 6.72
N VAL A 39 13.45 5.55 5.68
CA VAL A 39 14.89 5.78 5.53
C VAL A 39 15.16 6.58 4.26
N CYS A 40 16.07 7.55 4.33
CA CYS A 40 16.52 8.29 3.16
C CYS A 40 17.39 7.39 2.24
N PRO A 41 17.08 7.25 0.95
CA PRO A 41 17.84 6.38 0.05
C PRO A 41 19.27 6.87 -0.24
N HIS A 42 19.54 8.17 -0.12
CA HIS A 42 20.86 8.73 -0.45
C HIS A 42 21.86 8.67 0.71
N ARG A 43 21.37 8.78 1.95
CA ARG A 43 22.21 9.01 3.16
C ARG A 43 21.90 8.05 4.31
N GLY A 44 20.87 7.21 4.20
CA GLY A 44 20.47 6.28 5.27
C GLY A 44 19.86 6.94 6.52
N SER A 45 19.61 8.26 6.53
CA SER A 45 19.02 8.94 7.68
C SER A 45 17.55 8.56 7.89
N LYS A 46 17.16 8.36 9.16
CA LYS A 46 15.78 8.12 9.64
C LYS A 46 15.05 9.41 10.02
N GLU A 47 15.71 10.56 9.91
CA GLU A 47 15.14 11.84 10.32
C GLU A 47 14.54 12.55 9.10
N HIS A 48 13.24 12.80 9.17
CA HIS A 48 12.49 13.44 8.10
C HIS A 48 11.53 14.51 8.64
N TYR A 49 11.15 15.43 7.76
CA TYR A 49 9.99 16.29 7.93
C TYR A 49 8.83 15.76 7.08
N TRP A 50 7.63 15.68 7.65
CA TRP A 50 6.42 15.41 6.88
C TRP A 50 5.93 16.70 6.22
N LYS A 51 5.75 16.65 4.91
CA LYS A 51 5.18 17.74 4.09
C LYS A 51 3.77 17.33 3.68
N SER A 52 2.77 17.81 4.40
CA SER A 52 1.35 17.47 4.18
C SER A 52 0.82 17.99 2.85
N ASP A 53 1.33 19.12 2.37
CA ASP A 53 0.97 19.74 1.09
C ASP A 53 1.29 18.83 -0.12
N LYS A 54 2.37 18.06 -0.03
CA LYS A 54 2.86 17.18 -1.11
C LYS A 54 2.81 15.69 -0.76
N GLU A 55 2.30 15.36 0.41
CA GLU A 55 2.24 14.00 0.96
C GLU A 55 3.59 13.27 0.84
N CYS A 56 4.67 13.95 1.24
CA CYS A 56 6.04 13.47 1.09
C CYS A 56 6.87 13.66 2.35
N TYR A 57 7.89 12.81 2.49
CA TYR A 57 8.91 12.92 3.53
C TYR A 57 10.13 13.63 2.95
N GLU A 58 10.59 14.69 3.61
CA GLU A 58 11.81 15.40 3.26
C GLU A 58 12.93 15.06 4.26
N CYS A 59 14.04 14.52 3.77
CA CYS A 59 15.19 14.18 4.61
C CYS A 59 15.81 15.43 5.25
N LYS A 60 16.04 15.41 6.57
CA LYS A 60 16.64 16.56 7.26
C LYS A 60 18.07 16.86 6.79
N LYS A 61 18.83 15.82 6.43
CA LYS A 61 20.26 15.92 6.10
C LYS A 61 20.56 16.31 4.65
N CYS A 62 19.81 15.79 3.68
CA CYS A 62 20.07 16.05 2.25
C CYS A 62 18.91 16.72 1.50
N LYS A 63 17.81 17.05 2.20
CA LYS A 63 16.59 17.66 1.62
C LYS A 63 15.94 16.85 0.49
N TYR A 64 16.38 15.60 0.28
CA TYR A 64 15.75 14.68 -0.66
C TYR A 64 14.31 14.39 -0.25
N ARG A 65 13.40 14.44 -1.21
CA ARG A 65 11.97 14.19 -1.02
C ARG A 65 11.59 12.81 -1.51
N GLN A 66 10.93 12.06 -0.66
CA GLN A 66 10.35 10.77 -1.00
C GLN A 66 8.84 10.84 -0.83
N SER A 67 8.09 10.49 -1.88
CA SER A 67 6.63 10.41 -1.81
C SER A 67 6.20 9.34 -0.81
N LEU A 68 4.94 9.41 -0.37
CA LEU A 68 4.33 8.37 0.45
C LEU A 68 4.42 6.96 -0.18
N ARG A 69 4.50 6.86 -1.52
CA ARG A 69 4.66 5.60 -2.27
C ARG A 69 6.12 5.17 -2.52
N SER A 70 7.08 6.07 -2.32
CA SER A 70 8.50 5.81 -2.64
C SER A 70 9.04 4.66 -1.78
N ASN A 71 9.83 3.77 -2.39
CA ASN A 71 10.42 2.59 -1.74
C ASN A 71 9.38 1.64 -1.11
N THR A 72 8.21 1.52 -1.72
CA THR A 72 7.16 0.58 -1.29
C THR A 72 6.65 -0.25 -2.46
N ILE A 73 5.76 -1.22 -2.20
CA ILE A 73 5.09 -1.97 -3.28
C ILE A 73 4.27 -1.05 -4.21
N MET A 74 3.84 0.12 -3.73
CA MET A 74 3.07 1.09 -4.50
C MET A 74 3.97 2.03 -5.31
N HIS A 75 5.29 1.81 -5.29
CA HIS A 75 6.25 2.65 -6.00
C HIS A 75 5.92 2.70 -7.50
N LEU A 76 6.00 3.91 -8.07
CA LEU A 76 5.65 4.26 -9.45
C LEU A 76 4.21 3.95 -9.86
N SER A 77 3.32 3.59 -8.92
CA SER A 77 1.90 3.44 -9.20
C SER A 77 1.19 4.79 -9.12
N LYS A 78 0.31 5.03 -10.09
CA LYS A 78 -0.64 6.16 -10.07
C LYS A 78 -2.02 5.76 -9.53
N LEU A 79 -2.24 4.47 -9.23
CA LEU A 79 -3.53 3.99 -8.73
C LEU A 79 -3.85 4.55 -7.34
N PRO A 80 -5.14 4.76 -7.01
CA PRO A 80 -5.58 5.17 -5.68
C PRO A 80 -5.11 4.18 -4.60
N PHE A 81 -4.76 4.68 -3.42
CA PHE A 81 -4.43 3.86 -2.25
C PHE A 81 -5.57 2.92 -1.88
N ARG A 82 -6.83 3.36 -2.02
CA ARG A 82 -8.01 2.53 -1.76
C ARG A 82 -8.01 1.23 -2.58
N TYR A 83 -7.55 1.27 -3.83
CA TYR A 83 -7.48 0.08 -4.67
C TYR A 83 -6.48 -0.94 -4.14
N TRP A 84 -5.34 -0.45 -3.65
CA TRP A 84 -4.35 -1.31 -2.99
C TRP A 84 -4.92 -1.92 -1.72
N PHE A 85 -5.64 -1.15 -0.91
CA PHE A 85 -6.26 -1.63 0.33
C PHE A 85 -7.33 -2.70 0.06
N VAL A 86 -8.19 -2.51 -0.95
CA VAL A 86 -9.16 -3.53 -1.37
C VAL A 86 -8.43 -4.79 -1.85
N ALA A 87 -7.38 -4.64 -2.66
CA ALA A 87 -6.61 -5.78 -3.15
C ALA A 87 -5.90 -6.54 -2.02
N PHE A 88 -5.35 -5.82 -1.02
CA PHE A 88 -4.79 -6.42 0.19
C PHE A 88 -5.85 -7.17 0.99
N HIS A 89 -7.02 -6.54 1.21
CA HIS A 89 -8.13 -7.12 1.95
C HIS A 89 -8.62 -8.42 1.30
N LEU A 90 -8.86 -8.40 -0.02
CA LEU A 90 -9.24 -9.58 -0.77
C LEU A 90 -8.19 -10.68 -0.64
N LEU A 91 -6.92 -10.34 -0.81
CA LEU A 91 -5.84 -11.32 -0.78
C LEU A 91 -5.64 -11.96 0.60
N ILE A 92 -5.78 -11.20 1.68
CA ILE A 92 -5.73 -11.74 3.05
C ILE A 92 -6.99 -12.54 3.38
N SER A 93 -8.16 -12.13 2.89
CA SER A 93 -9.46 -12.75 3.22
C SER A 93 -9.72 -14.03 2.41
N THR A 94 -9.15 -14.16 1.22
CA THR A 94 -9.40 -15.33 0.35
C THR A 94 -8.33 -16.40 0.52
N LYS A 95 -8.75 -17.64 0.79
CA LYS A 95 -7.84 -18.81 0.82
C LYS A 95 -7.30 -19.20 -0.57
N LYS A 96 -7.94 -18.75 -1.64
CA LYS A 96 -7.60 -19.06 -3.04
C LYS A 96 -7.07 -17.82 -3.76
N SER A 97 -6.19 -18.01 -4.74
CA SER A 97 -5.79 -16.95 -5.65
C SER A 97 -6.96 -16.53 -6.55
N PHE A 98 -7.09 -15.22 -6.82
CA PHE A 98 -8.11 -14.65 -7.71
C PHE A 98 -7.49 -14.05 -8.97
N SER A 99 -8.22 -13.98 -10.09
CA SER A 99 -7.67 -13.45 -11.33
C SER A 99 -7.56 -11.91 -11.31
N ALA A 100 -6.69 -11.33 -12.14
CA ALA A 100 -6.64 -9.88 -12.31
C ALA A 100 -7.96 -9.32 -12.85
N LYS A 101 -8.70 -10.11 -13.65
CA LYS A 101 -10.02 -9.77 -14.17
C LYS A 101 -11.08 -9.72 -13.07
N GLU A 102 -10.99 -10.62 -12.09
CA GLU A 102 -11.86 -10.57 -10.91
C GLU A 102 -11.59 -9.30 -10.10
N LEU A 103 -10.32 -8.99 -9.84
CA LEU A 103 -9.96 -7.77 -9.13
C LEU A 103 -10.41 -6.50 -9.89
N GLN A 104 -10.30 -6.50 -11.22
CA GLN A 104 -10.76 -5.41 -12.05
C GLN A 104 -12.27 -5.19 -11.91
N ARG A 105 -13.05 -6.29 -11.89
CA ARG A 105 -14.50 -6.25 -11.70
C ARG A 105 -14.86 -5.67 -10.32
N GLN A 106 -14.18 -6.12 -9.26
CA GLN A 106 -14.43 -5.63 -7.89
C GLN A 106 -14.08 -4.14 -7.72
N LEU A 107 -13.08 -3.64 -8.46
CA LEU A 107 -12.64 -2.24 -8.40
C LEU A 107 -13.32 -1.33 -9.43
N GLU A 108 -14.11 -1.89 -10.34
CA GLU A 108 -14.75 -1.20 -11.47
C GLU A 108 -13.76 -0.34 -12.29
N HIS A 109 -12.52 -0.84 -12.45
CA HIS A 109 -11.45 -0.08 -13.12
C HIS A 109 -11.41 -0.35 -14.63
N LYS A 110 -11.25 0.72 -15.42
CA LYS A 110 -11.28 0.63 -16.89
C LYS A 110 -10.08 -0.09 -17.49
N ASN A 111 -8.88 0.10 -16.93
CA ASN A 111 -7.65 -0.46 -17.48
C ASN A 111 -7.25 -1.76 -16.76
N TYR A 112 -7.26 -2.87 -17.50
CA TYR A 112 -6.85 -4.20 -17.02
C TYR A 112 -5.36 -4.26 -16.67
N GLU A 113 -4.49 -3.69 -17.50
CA GLU A 113 -3.03 -3.76 -17.32
C GLU A 113 -2.59 -3.12 -16.01
N ALA A 114 -3.24 -2.02 -15.62
CA ALA A 114 -2.98 -1.36 -14.35
C ALA A 114 -3.32 -2.27 -13.15
N ILE A 115 -4.46 -2.96 -13.21
CA ILE A 115 -4.89 -3.90 -12.17
C ILE A 115 -4.03 -5.15 -12.15
N TRP A 116 -3.66 -5.65 -13.33
CA TRP A 116 -2.73 -6.76 -13.48
C TRP A 116 -1.37 -6.44 -12.85
N ALA A 117 -0.80 -5.26 -13.15
CA ALA A 117 0.46 -4.82 -12.58
C ALA A 117 0.40 -4.65 -11.05
N LEU A 118 -0.72 -4.13 -10.52
CA LEU A 118 -0.98 -4.04 -9.08
C LEU A 118 -0.98 -5.44 -8.44
N LEU A 119 -1.75 -6.37 -9.01
CA LEU A 119 -1.87 -7.73 -8.48
C LEU A 119 -0.55 -8.50 -8.57
N HIS A 120 0.22 -8.30 -9.65
CA HIS A 120 1.55 -8.87 -9.79
C HIS A 120 2.51 -8.33 -8.73
N LYS A 121 2.54 -7.02 -8.47
CA LYS A 121 3.36 -6.42 -7.40
C LYS A 121 3.01 -7.01 -6.03
N LEU A 122 1.73 -7.19 -5.73
CA LEU A 122 1.27 -7.83 -4.48
C LEU A 122 1.75 -9.27 -4.35
N ARG A 123 1.56 -10.07 -5.42
CA ARG A 123 2.02 -11.47 -5.45
C ARG A 123 3.51 -11.60 -5.35
N MET A 124 4.29 -10.73 -5.98
CA MET A 124 5.74 -10.75 -5.85
C MET A 124 6.21 -10.40 -4.43
N ALA A 125 5.51 -9.48 -3.76
CA ALA A 125 5.81 -9.13 -2.38
C ALA A 125 5.47 -10.29 -1.42
N MET A 126 4.40 -11.03 -1.67
CA MET A 126 3.94 -12.12 -0.81
C MET A 126 4.52 -13.49 -1.15
N GLY A 127 4.82 -13.76 -2.41
CA GLY A 127 5.47 -14.99 -2.88
C GLY A 127 6.94 -15.09 -2.45
N LYS A 128 7.52 -14.01 -1.92
CA LYS A 128 8.79 -14.04 -1.16
C LYS A 128 8.62 -14.53 0.29
N ILE A 129 7.40 -14.89 0.72
CA ILE A 129 7.05 -15.32 2.08
C ILE A 129 6.55 -16.79 2.09
N VAL A 130 6.61 -17.50 0.96
CA VAL A 130 6.35 -18.95 0.87
C VAL A 130 7.63 -19.67 0.47
#